data_AF-A0A413WLB2-F1
#
_entry.id   AF-A0A413WLB2-F1
#
_cell.length_a   1.000
_cell.length_b   1.000
_cell.length_c   1.000
_cell.angle_alpha   90.00
_cell.angle_beta   90.00
_cell.angle_gamma   90.00
#
_symmetry.space_group_name_H-M   'P 1'
#
loop_
_entity.id
_entity.type
_entity.pdbx_description
1 polymer ?
#
loop_
_entity_poly.entity_id
_entity_poly.type
_entity_poly.pdbx_seq_one_letter_code
_entity_poly.pdbx_strand_id
1 'polypeptide(L)'
;MVGVSNHIWYAPFLWTSLGGTAAVGGSIVSGDQYIFLAQIAEGVDVTAGRFMAGKFPIVMFGLLGAAFAMYPQADPDKCPVVRGLLLAAAGTAFLTGITEPIEFTFLFIAPLLYVVHSVLTGVSFALMYALDAHIGWAGGSGLIDYVLVNVLPGTPRWWMNLVVGAGFFFVYYGIFTFAIKKWNLATPGRGGQETKLFTRKDYNEKKSGKTSIQTTALAIQEALGGRDNIIDIDACFTRLRVELKDVSQIDEDELKALGAAGVVKVKNNIQAIFGGRSDLYKNELLKLHKEMDQAN
;
A
#
# COMPACT_ATOMS: atom_id res chain seq x y z
N MET A 1 -2.92 -1.09 -8.54
CA MET A 1 -2.69 -2.54 -8.64
C MET A 1 -2.27 -3.28 -7.36
N VAL A 2 -2.10 -2.65 -6.18
CA VAL A 2 -1.74 -3.37 -4.92
C VAL A 2 -2.93 -3.49 -3.95
N GLY A 3 -3.93 -2.60 -4.00
CA GLY A 3 -5.10 -2.65 -3.10
C GLY A 3 -6.19 -3.65 -3.50
N VAL A 4 -6.14 -4.23 -4.69
CA VAL A 4 -7.14 -5.19 -5.19
C VAL A 4 -6.59 -6.63 -5.22
N SER A 5 -5.26 -6.80 -5.11
CA SER A 5 -4.61 -8.07 -5.44
C SER A 5 -4.70 -9.13 -4.34
N ASN A 6 -4.68 -8.76 -3.05
CA ASN A 6 -4.67 -9.76 -1.98
C ASN A 6 -6.07 -10.32 -1.70
N HIS A 7 -7.10 -9.47 -1.77
CA HIS A 7 -8.49 -9.89 -1.57
C HIS A 7 -8.90 -11.00 -2.53
N ILE A 8 -8.46 -10.97 -3.79
CA ILE A 8 -8.78 -12.02 -4.77
C ILE A 8 -8.28 -13.41 -4.32
N TRP A 9 -7.13 -13.47 -3.66
CA TRP A 9 -6.51 -14.75 -3.30
C TRP A 9 -7.05 -15.35 -2.01
N TYR A 10 -7.26 -14.54 -0.96
CA TYR A 10 -7.70 -15.06 0.33
C TYR A 10 -9.23 -15.02 0.52
N ALA A 11 -9.96 -14.11 -0.15
CA ALA A 11 -11.41 -13.98 -0.02
C ALA A 11 -12.17 -15.28 -0.31
N PRO A 12 -11.82 -16.07 -1.34
CA PRO A 12 -12.51 -17.33 -1.58
C PRO A 12 -12.39 -18.31 -0.41
N PHE A 13 -11.27 -18.33 0.30
CA PHE A 13 -11.09 -19.17 1.49
C PHE A 13 -11.87 -18.64 2.70
N LEU A 14 -12.11 -17.33 2.81
CA LEU A 14 -12.82 -16.79 3.98
C LEU A 14 -14.34 -16.83 3.84
N TRP A 15 -14.87 -16.69 2.61
CA TRP A 15 -16.30 -16.42 2.39
C TRP A 15 -16.99 -17.38 1.41
N THR A 16 -16.27 -18.36 0.85
CA THR A 16 -16.86 -19.35 -0.04
C THR A 16 -16.50 -20.77 0.42
N SER A 17 -17.13 -21.77 -0.20
CA SER A 17 -16.89 -23.19 0.12
C SER A 17 -15.45 -23.66 -0.11
N LEU A 18 -14.61 -22.88 -0.80
CA LEU A 18 -13.18 -23.17 -0.91
C LEU A 18 -12.48 -23.17 0.47
N GLY A 19 -12.98 -22.35 1.40
CA GLY A 19 -12.56 -22.35 2.80
C GLY A 19 -13.05 -23.52 3.63
N GLY A 20 -13.90 -24.36 3.07
CA GLY A 20 -14.64 -25.40 3.77
C GLY A 20 -16.12 -25.05 3.96
N THR A 21 -16.87 -26.05 4.38
CA THR A 21 -18.30 -25.99 4.68
C THR A 21 -18.55 -26.81 5.94
N ALA A 22 -19.32 -26.27 6.87
CA ALA A 22 -19.67 -26.93 8.12
C ALA A 22 -21.15 -26.71 8.47
N ALA A 23 -21.74 -27.69 9.15
CA ALA A 23 -23.05 -27.53 9.78
C ALA A 23 -22.86 -26.91 11.17
N VAL A 24 -23.41 -25.71 11.38
CA VAL A 24 -23.30 -24.96 12.64
C VAL A 24 -24.69 -24.41 12.97
N GLY A 25 -25.20 -24.69 14.19
CA GLY A 25 -26.53 -24.21 14.60
C GLY A 25 -27.69 -24.68 13.70
N GLY A 26 -27.57 -25.87 13.09
CA GLY A 26 -28.57 -26.40 12.14
C GLY A 26 -28.54 -25.77 10.75
N SER A 27 -27.61 -24.85 10.47
CA SER A 27 -27.41 -24.23 9.15
C SER A 27 -26.10 -24.68 8.52
N ILE A 28 -26.08 -24.77 7.18
CA ILE A 28 -24.84 -25.00 6.44
C ILE A 28 -24.16 -23.66 6.19
N VAL A 29 -22.95 -23.50 6.73
CA VAL A 29 -22.13 -22.29 6.61
C VAL A 29 -20.87 -22.62 5.81
N SER A 30 -20.48 -21.74 4.88
CA SER A 30 -19.31 -21.93 4.02
C SER A 30 -18.34 -20.75 4.09
N GLY A 31 -17.04 -21.04 4.10
CA GLY A 31 -15.96 -20.06 4.26
C GLY A 31 -15.40 -20.05 5.68
N ASP A 32 -14.06 -20.07 5.79
CA ASP A 32 -13.36 -20.23 7.07
C ASP A 32 -13.74 -19.16 8.09
N GLN A 33 -13.92 -17.91 7.66
CA GLN A 33 -14.32 -16.83 8.56
C GLN A 33 -15.78 -16.97 9.01
N TYR A 34 -16.69 -17.30 8.09
CA TYR A 34 -18.10 -17.45 8.45
C TYR A 34 -18.33 -18.66 9.36
N ILE A 35 -17.65 -19.78 9.09
CA ILE A 35 -17.72 -20.96 9.97
C ILE A 35 -17.16 -20.61 11.36
N PHE A 36 -16.02 -19.94 11.43
CA PHE A 36 -15.39 -19.54 12.69
C PHE A 36 -16.31 -18.65 13.54
N LEU A 37 -16.88 -17.60 12.94
CA LEU A 37 -17.77 -16.69 13.65
C LEU A 37 -19.07 -17.38 14.08
N ALA A 38 -19.62 -18.26 13.24
CA ALA A 38 -20.80 -19.04 13.60
C ALA A 38 -20.52 -20.01 14.77
N GLN A 39 -19.36 -20.68 14.77
CA GLN A 39 -18.99 -21.60 15.85
C GLN A 39 -18.84 -20.87 17.19
N ILE A 40 -18.22 -19.69 17.19
CA ILE A 40 -18.12 -18.85 18.38
C ILE A 40 -19.50 -18.38 18.85
N ALA A 41 -20.36 -17.93 17.93
CA ALA A 41 -21.69 -17.43 18.28
C ALA A 41 -22.58 -18.52 18.89
N GLU A 42 -22.50 -19.74 18.37
CA GLU A 42 -23.22 -20.91 18.90
C GLU A 42 -22.55 -21.53 20.15
N GLY A 43 -21.35 -21.09 20.51
CA GLY A 43 -20.61 -21.63 21.66
C GLY A 43 -20.20 -23.10 21.49
N VAL A 44 -19.97 -23.53 20.24
CA VAL A 44 -19.54 -24.89 19.92
C VAL A 44 -18.02 -24.97 19.70
N ASP A 45 -17.49 -26.18 19.56
CA ASP A 45 -16.07 -26.38 19.29
C ASP A 45 -15.63 -25.68 17.98
N VAL A 46 -14.52 -24.94 18.07
CA VAL A 46 -14.05 -24.08 16.99
C VAL A 46 -13.03 -24.84 16.16
N THR A 47 -13.39 -25.15 14.91
CA THR A 47 -12.56 -25.92 13.98
C THR A 47 -12.12 -25.12 12.76
N ALA A 48 -12.63 -23.90 12.59
CA ALA A 48 -12.24 -22.96 11.56
C ALA A 48 -11.27 -21.89 12.09
N GLY A 49 -10.86 -20.94 11.25
CA GLY A 49 -9.92 -19.86 11.59
C GLY A 49 -8.46 -20.17 11.29
N ARG A 50 -8.19 -21.28 10.59
CA ARG A 50 -6.82 -21.70 10.25
C ARG A 50 -6.21 -20.87 9.13
N PHE A 51 -7.04 -20.39 8.19
CA PHE A 51 -6.59 -19.49 7.12
C PHE A 51 -6.48 -18.04 7.58
N MET A 52 -6.74 -17.78 8.87
CA MET A 52 -6.69 -16.47 9.49
C MET A 52 -5.55 -16.36 10.50
N ALA A 53 -5.39 -17.36 11.37
CA ALA A 53 -4.53 -17.30 12.56
C ALA A 53 -3.10 -16.77 12.32
N GLY A 54 -2.47 -17.15 11.21
CA GLY A 54 -1.11 -16.73 10.85
C GLY A 54 -0.90 -15.23 10.68
N LYS A 55 -1.97 -14.44 10.51
CA LYS A 55 -1.86 -12.99 10.35
C LYS A 55 -1.52 -12.29 11.67
N PHE A 56 -2.07 -12.76 12.79
CA PHE A 56 -1.94 -12.08 14.09
C PHE A 56 -0.49 -11.94 14.59
N PRO A 57 0.38 -12.98 14.54
CA PRO A 57 1.75 -12.85 15.02
C PRO A 57 2.54 -11.76 14.29
N ILE A 58 2.33 -11.63 12.97
CA ILE A 58 3.03 -10.63 12.16
C ILE A 58 2.50 -9.24 12.43
N VAL A 59 1.17 -9.08 12.38
CA VAL A 59 0.52 -7.76 12.48
C VAL A 59 0.69 -7.18 13.88
N MET A 60 0.51 -7.98 14.91
CA MET A 60 0.59 -7.52 16.30
C MET A 60 2.03 -7.43 16.81
N PHE A 61 2.97 -8.24 16.30
CA PHE A 61 4.31 -8.30 16.90
C PHE A 61 5.44 -8.12 15.90
N GLY A 62 5.39 -8.78 14.74
CA GLY A 62 6.41 -8.62 13.69
C GLY A 62 6.57 -7.17 13.23
N LEU A 63 5.47 -6.48 12.94
CA LEU A 63 5.48 -5.08 12.52
C LEU A 63 5.90 -4.11 13.65
N LEU A 64 5.63 -4.44 14.91
CA LEU A 64 6.20 -3.72 16.06
C LEU A 64 7.73 -3.88 16.10
N GLY A 65 8.22 -5.10 15.85
CA GLY A 65 9.65 -5.39 15.75
C GLY A 65 10.33 -4.61 14.61
N ALA A 66 9.67 -4.50 13.45
CA ALA A 66 10.14 -3.67 12.34
C ALA A 66 10.19 -2.18 12.70
N ALA A 67 9.12 -1.64 13.30
CA ALA A 67 9.09 -0.24 13.76
C ALA A 67 10.21 0.04 14.77
N PHE A 68 10.39 -0.87 15.73
CA PHE A 68 11.44 -0.75 16.74
C PHE A 68 12.84 -0.87 16.16
N ALA A 69 13.04 -1.64 15.07
CA ALA A 69 14.30 -1.70 14.35
C ALA A 69 14.61 -0.42 13.57
N MET A 70 13.59 0.24 13.01
CA MET A 70 13.78 1.46 12.23
C MET A 70 14.09 2.68 13.11
N TYR A 71 13.44 2.80 14.28
CA TYR A 71 13.55 3.98 15.13
C TYR A 71 15.01 4.36 15.51
N PRO A 72 15.86 3.44 16.00
CA PRO A 72 17.25 3.75 16.36
C PRO A 72 18.16 4.04 15.16
N GLN A 73 17.66 3.87 13.93
CA GLN A 73 18.44 4.08 12.70
C GLN A 73 18.17 5.45 12.08
N ALA A 74 17.26 6.26 12.65
CA ALA A 74 16.99 7.61 12.19
C ALA A 74 18.13 8.58 12.55
N ASP A 75 18.27 9.64 11.74
CA ASP A 75 19.21 10.73 12.00
C ASP A 75 18.82 11.42 13.33
N PRO A 76 19.79 11.85 14.19
CA PRO A 76 19.50 12.34 15.54
C PRO A 76 18.51 13.49 15.62
N ASP A 77 18.55 14.40 14.64
CA ASP A 77 17.67 15.56 14.47
C ASP A 77 16.23 15.18 14.09
N LYS A 78 16.04 13.99 13.52
CA LYS A 78 14.74 13.48 13.03
C LYS A 78 14.09 12.47 13.97
N CYS A 79 14.83 11.95 14.94
CA CYS A 79 14.36 10.96 15.93
C CYS A 79 13.00 11.28 16.58
N PRO A 80 12.71 12.51 17.03
CA PRO A 80 11.41 12.83 17.64
C PRO A 80 10.24 12.63 16.69
N VAL A 81 10.40 13.06 15.44
CA VAL A 81 9.36 12.95 14.39
C VAL A 81 9.18 11.49 13.98
N VAL A 82 10.29 10.77 13.74
CA VAL A 82 10.27 9.35 13.36
C VAL A 82 9.62 8.50 14.45
N ARG A 83 9.89 8.80 15.73
CA ARG A 83 9.25 8.11 16.85
C ARG A 83 7.73 8.25 16.81
N GLY A 84 7.21 9.47 16.69
CA GLY A 84 5.77 9.72 16.63
C GLY A 84 5.13 9.03 15.42
N LEU A 85 5.80 9.09 14.27
CA LEU A 85 5.36 8.49 13.03
C LEU A 85 5.26 6.95 13.11
N LEU A 86 6.34 6.30 13.55
CA LEU A 86 6.39 4.85 13.69
C LEU A 86 5.46 4.34 14.78
N LEU A 87 5.34 5.07 15.90
CA LEU A 87 4.40 4.72 16.97
C LEU A 87 2.96 4.78 16.46
N ALA A 88 2.59 5.82 15.70
CA ALA A 88 1.27 5.92 15.11
C ALA A 88 1.00 4.77 14.12
N ALA A 89 1.91 4.54 13.17
CA ALA A 89 1.74 3.49 12.16
C ALA A 89 1.70 2.09 12.77
N ALA A 90 2.64 1.77 13.65
CA ALA A 90 2.74 0.47 14.30
C ALA A 90 1.61 0.27 15.31
N GLY A 91 1.19 1.33 16.01
CA GLY A 91 0.04 1.32 16.91
C GLY A 91 -1.27 1.08 16.17
N THR A 92 -1.48 1.72 15.01
CA THR A 92 -2.65 1.46 14.16
C THR A 92 -2.66 0.01 13.68
N ALA A 93 -1.53 -0.52 13.19
CA ALA A 93 -1.43 -1.93 12.80
C ALA A 93 -1.72 -2.87 13.97
N PHE A 94 -1.12 -2.60 15.14
CA PHE A 94 -1.31 -3.40 16.34
C PHE A 94 -2.77 -3.40 16.81
N LEU A 95 -3.43 -2.25 16.87
CA LEU A 95 -4.78 -2.12 17.43
C LEU A 95 -5.86 -2.59 16.46
N THR A 96 -5.75 -2.19 15.19
CA THR A 96 -6.84 -2.34 14.19
C THR A 96 -6.54 -3.38 13.13
N GLY A 97 -5.28 -3.77 12.97
CA GLY A 97 -4.85 -4.69 11.92
C GLY A 97 -4.64 -4.06 10.54
N ILE A 98 -4.72 -2.73 10.44
CA ILE A 98 -4.40 -1.96 9.21
C ILE A 98 -2.87 -1.77 9.13
N THR A 99 -2.23 -2.49 8.22
CA THR A 99 -0.76 -2.59 8.14
C THR A 99 -0.14 -1.66 7.10
N GLU A 100 -0.93 -1.14 6.17
CA GLU A 100 -0.45 -0.35 5.05
C GLU A 100 0.42 0.85 5.46
N PRO A 101 0.08 1.64 6.50
CA PRO A 101 0.88 2.79 6.89
C PRO A 101 2.32 2.43 7.26
N ILE A 102 2.53 1.28 7.89
CA ILE A 102 3.88 0.81 8.25
C ILE A 102 4.52 0.01 7.11
N GLU A 103 3.78 -0.83 6.41
CA GLU A 103 4.34 -1.66 5.33
C GLU A 103 4.86 -0.84 4.16
N PHE A 104 4.19 0.28 3.84
CA PHE A 104 4.63 1.14 2.77
C PHE A 104 5.97 1.83 3.05
N THR A 105 6.40 1.92 4.32
CA THR A 105 7.73 2.45 4.68
C THR A 105 8.87 1.61 4.15
N PHE A 106 8.65 0.31 3.89
CA PHE A 106 9.70 -0.56 3.36
C PHE A 106 9.32 -1.21 2.02
N LEU A 107 8.04 -1.32 1.67
CA LEU A 107 7.60 -1.81 0.35
C LEU A 107 8.25 -1.05 -0.81
N PHE A 108 8.31 0.28 -0.70
CA PHE A 108 8.81 1.14 -1.79
C PHE A 108 10.30 1.45 -1.69
N ILE A 109 10.88 1.32 -0.50
CA ILE A 109 12.30 1.65 -0.24
C ILE A 109 13.18 0.41 -0.35
N ALA A 110 12.70 -0.72 0.16
CA ALA A 110 13.43 -1.98 0.23
C ALA A 110 12.53 -3.15 -0.20
N PRO A 111 12.25 -3.30 -1.52
CA PRO A 111 11.36 -4.35 -2.03
C PRO A 111 11.77 -5.76 -1.58
N LEU A 112 13.07 -6.03 -1.45
CA LEU A 112 13.56 -7.31 -0.94
C LEU A 112 13.12 -7.57 0.52
N LEU A 113 13.09 -6.54 1.35
CA LEU A 113 12.63 -6.65 2.74
C LEU A 113 11.12 -6.93 2.80
N TYR A 114 10.37 -6.42 1.82
CA TYR A 114 8.96 -6.77 1.66
C TYR A 114 8.76 -8.24 1.25
N VAL A 115 9.59 -8.77 0.34
CA VAL A 115 9.59 -10.20 0.00
C VAL A 115 9.88 -11.05 1.24
N VAL A 116 10.88 -10.67 2.05
CA VAL A 116 11.17 -11.35 3.32
C VAL A 116 9.97 -11.29 4.26
N HIS A 117 9.34 -10.12 4.40
CA HIS A 117 8.10 -9.97 5.18
C HIS A 117 7.00 -10.91 4.66
N SER A 118 6.77 -11.02 3.34
CA SER A 118 5.77 -11.94 2.78
C SER A 118 6.08 -13.41 3.08
N VAL A 119 7.35 -13.81 3.00
CA VAL A 119 7.79 -15.18 3.35
C VAL A 119 7.59 -15.46 4.84
N LEU A 120 7.99 -14.54 5.71
CA LEU A 120 7.79 -14.66 7.15
C LEU A 120 6.31 -14.74 7.52
N THR A 121 5.45 -13.99 6.82
CA THR A 121 4.00 -14.11 6.95
C THR A 121 3.53 -15.51 6.57
N GLY A 122 3.97 -16.07 5.43
CA GLY A 122 3.68 -17.45 5.06
C GLY A 122 4.14 -18.48 6.11
N VAL A 123 5.34 -18.29 6.67
CA VAL A 123 5.86 -19.12 7.78
C VAL A 123 4.98 -18.99 9.02
N SER A 124 4.49 -17.80 9.34
CA SER A 124 3.55 -17.59 10.45
C SER A 124 2.25 -18.37 10.25
N PHE A 125 1.68 -18.36 9.04
CA PHE A 125 0.51 -19.19 8.70
C PHE A 125 0.80 -20.68 8.86
N ALA A 126 1.91 -21.16 8.31
CA ALA A 126 2.29 -22.57 8.42
C ALA A 126 2.52 -23.00 9.88
N LEU A 127 3.16 -22.14 10.68
CA LEU A 127 3.45 -22.39 12.09
C LEU A 127 2.17 -22.41 12.93
N MET A 128 1.28 -21.43 12.76
CA MET A 128 0.00 -21.40 13.48
C MET A 128 -0.90 -22.58 13.10
N TYR A 129 -0.85 -23.02 11.83
CA TYR A 129 -1.52 -24.24 11.39
C TYR A 129 -0.92 -25.49 12.05
N ALA A 130 0.41 -25.64 12.08
CA ALA A 130 1.07 -26.78 12.69
C ALA A 130 0.87 -26.85 14.21
N LEU A 131 0.74 -25.70 14.85
CA LEU A 131 0.40 -25.58 16.27
C LEU A 131 -1.10 -25.75 16.54
N ASP A 132 -1.90 -25.92 15.48
CA ASP A 132 -3.35 -26.14 15.55
C ASP A 132 -4.02 -25.04 16.40
N ALA A 133 -3.66 -23.79 16.12
CA ALA A 133 -4.22 -22.60 16.72
C ALA A 133 -5.33 -22.04 15.83
N HIS A 134 -6.50 -21.84 16.41
CA HIS A 134 -7.72 -21.43 15.70
C HIS A 134 -8.07 -20.00 16.09
N ILE A 135 -7.65 -19.05 15.26
CA ILE A 135 -7.76 -17.61 15.57
C ILE A 135 -8.29 -16.89 14.34
N GLY A 136 -9.39 -16.16 14.50
CA GLY A 136 -10.07 -15.44 13.43
C GLY A 136 -10.39 -14.00 13.77
N TRP A 137 -11.07 -13.33 12.85
CA TRP A 137 -11.47 -11.93 13.01
C TRP A 137 -12.88 -11.67 12.50
N ALA A 138 -13.51 -10.61 13.00
CA ALA A 138 -14.79 -10.13 12.47
C ALA A 138 -14.57 -9.09 11.36
N GLY A 139 -13.59 -8.19 11.52
CA GLY A 139 -13.31 -7.14 10.54
C GLY A 139 -11.82 -6.84 10.34
N GLY A 140 -10.99 -6.88 11.39
CA GLY A 140 -9.56 -6.60 11.33
C GLY A 140 -8.73 -7.67 12.04
N SER A 141 -7.41 -7.64 11.86
CA SER A 141 -6.50 -8.62 12.50
C SER A 141 -5.63 -7.98 13.57
N GLY A 142 -6.19 -7.01 14.29
CA GLY A 142 -5.51 -6.28 15.36
C GLY A 142 -5.88 -6.81 16.75
N LEU A 143 -5.34 -6.17 17.78
CA LEU A 143 -5.55 -6.50 19.19
C LEU A 143 -7.04 -6.49 19.55
N ILE A 144 -7.82 -5.56 18.99
CA ILE A 144 -9.25 -5.44 19.30
C ILE A 144 -9.99 -6.72 18.88
N ASP A 145 -9.86 -7.14 17.62
CA ASP A 145 -10.44 -8.39 17.13
C ASP A 145 -9.84 -9.62 17.84
N TYR A 146 -8.52 -9.61 18.10
CA TYR A 146 -7.87 -10.69 18.83
C TYR A 146 -8.52 -10.92 20.20
N VAL A 147 -8.69 -9.87 21.00
CA VAL A 147 -9.29 -9.99 22.33
C VAL A 147 -10.77 -10.37 22.22
N LEU A 148 -11.54 -9.62 21.42
CA LEU A 148 -13.00 -9.76 21.39
C LEU A 148 -13.47 -11.08 20.79
N VAL A 149 -12.79 -11.58 19.76
CA VAL A 149 -13.23 -12.73 18.98
C VAL A 149 -12.43 -13.99 19.30
N ASN A 150 -11.31 -13.89 20.02
CA ASN A 150 -10.45 -15.07 20.28
C ASN A 150 -10.19 -15.31 21.76
N VAL A 151 -9.73 -14.29 22.49
CA VAL A 151 -9.40 -14.41 23.92
C VAL A 151 -10.65 -14.55 24.76
N LEU A 152 -11.63 -13.65 24.58
CA LEU A 152 -12.86 -13.67 25.37
C LEU A 152 -13.72 -14.93 25.11
N PRO A 153 -13.90 -15.39 23.85
CA PRO A 153 -14.60 -16.64 23.59
C PRO A 153 -13.77 -17.90 23.94
N GLY A 154 -12.47 -17.76 24.22
CA GLY A 154 -11.61 -18.87 24.61
C GLY A 154 -11.26 -19.84 23.49
N THR A 155 -11.02 -19.32 22.28
CA THR A 155 -10.73 -20.14 21.08
C THR A 155 -9.50 -21.07 21.24
N PRO A 156 -9.45 -22.22 20.56
CA PRO A 156 -8.38 -23.20 20.73
C PRO A 156 -6.98 -22.59 20.55
N ARG A 157 -6.17 -22.71 21.60
CA ARG A 157 -4.77 -22.22 21.68
C ARG A 157 -4.61 -20.74 21.31
N TRP A 158 -5.59 -19.89 21.62
CA TRP A 158 -5.51 -18.43 21.41
C TRP A 158 -4.20 -17.81 21.92
N TRP A 159 -3.72 -18.26 23.08
CA TRP A 159 -2.50 -17.79 23.74
C TRP A 159 -1.23 -18.02 22.93
N MET A 160 -1.25 -18.96 21.97
CA MET A 160 -0.12 -19.27 21.09
C MET A 160 0.28 -18.06 20.24
N ASN A 161 -0.67 -17.18 19.92
CA ASN A 161 -0.39 -15.91 19.25
C ASN A 161 0.60 -15.04 20.04
N LEU A 162 0.52 -15.03 21.37
CA LEU A 162 1.44 -14.24 22.21
C LEU A 162 2.87 -14.80 22.16
N VAL A 163 2.99 -16.14 22.21
CA VAL A 163 4.28 -16.83 22.20
C VAL A 163 4.95 -16.72 20.83
N VAL A 164 4.23 -17.10 19.77
CA VAL A 164 4.71 -17.03 18.39
C VAL A 164 4.95 -15.59 17.97
N GLY A 165 4.04 -14.69 18.35
CA GLY A 165 4.16 -13.26 18.15
C GLY A 165 5.44 -12.68 18.76
N ALA A 166 5.71 -12.97 20.04
CA ALA A 166 6.96 -12.55 20.67
C ALA A 166 8.20 -13.05 19.90
N GLY A 167 8.17 -14.30 19.43
CA GLY A 167 9.23 -14.83 18.55
C GLY A 167 9.40 -14.00 17.26
N PHE A 168 8.30 -13.71 16.56
CA PHE A 168 8.32 -12.88 15.36
C PHE A 168 8.76 -11.45 15.63
N PHE A 169 8.47 -10.85 16.79
CA PHE A 169 9.01 -9.54 17.17
C PHE A 169 10.53 -9.54 17.09
N PHE A 170 11.20 -10.51 17.73
CA PHE A 170 12.66 -10.59 17.73
C PHE A 170 13.23 -10.92 16.36
N VAL A 171 12.58 -11.81 15.60
CA VAL A 171 12.97 -12.15 14.23
C VAL A 171 12.92 -10.93 13.32
N TYR A 172 11.80 -10.19 13.34
CA TYR A 172 11.65 -8.95 12.57
C TYR A 172 12.66 -7.90 13.02
N TYR A 173 12.82 -7.70 14.32
CA TYR A 173 13.80 -6.75 14.85
C TYR A 173 15.22 -7.05 14.35
N GLY A 174 15.65 -8.32 14.44
CA GLY A 174 16.95 -8.76 13.99
C GLY A 174 17.16 -8.60 12.48
N ILE A 175 16.21 -9.10 11.68
CA ILE A 175 16.28 -9.03 10.21
C ILE A 175 16.28 -7.59 9.73
N PHE A 176 15.37 -6.74 10.23
CA PHE A 176 15.29 -5.35 9.82
C PHE A 176 16.55 -4.59 10.24
N THR A 177 17.00 -4.76 11.49
CA THR A 177 18.24 -4.10 11.96
C THR A 177 19.44 -4.51 11.10
N PHE A 178 19.58 -5.80 10.81
CA PHE A 178 20.65 -6.31 9.95
C PHE A 178 20.56 -5.73 8.54
N ALA A 179 19.40 -5.81 7.90
CA ALA A 179 19.19 -5.34 6.54
C ALA A 179 19.44 -3.82 6.42
N ILE A 180 18.91 -3.04 7.36
CA ILE A 180 19.07 -1.57 7.39
C ILE A 180 20.55 -1.20 7.48
N LYS A 181 21.31 -1.85 8.40
CA LYS A 181 22.74 -1.58 8.57
C LYS A 181 23.57 -2.09 7.39
N LYS A 182 23.35 -3.34 6.96
CA LYS A 182 24.17 -4.00 5.94
C LYS A 182 24.03 -3.38 4.56
N TRP A 183 22.82 -2.96 4.18
CA TRP A 183 22.53 -2.41 2.85
C TRP A 183 22.26 -0.91 2.86
N ASN A 184 22.52 -0.24 3.98
CA ASN A 184 22.30 1.20 4.13
C ASN A 184 20.90 1.65 3.66
N LEU A 185 19.86 0.88 4.03
CA LEU A 185 18.48 1.14 3.58
C LEU A 185 17.96 2.49 4.08
N ALA A 186 17.31 3.23 3.19
CA ALA A 186 16.85 4.59 3.44
C ALA A 186 15.50 4.63 4.21
N THR A 187 15.48 4.11 5.43
CA THR A 187 14.28 4.09 6.30
C THR A 187 13.83 5.51 6.68
N PRO A 188 12.57 5.71 7.13
CA PRO A 188 12.05 7.03 7.47
C PRO A 188 12.99 7.82 8.39
N GLY A 189 13.36 9.02 7.95
CA GLY A 189 14.27 9.92 8.68
C GLY A 189 15.73 9.48 8.79
N ARG A 190 16.21 8.54 7.96
CA ARG A 190 17.62 8.15 7.87
C ARG A 190 18.27 8.62 6.57
N GLY A 191 19.51 9.12 6.63
CA GLY A 191 20.33 9.36 5.44
C GLY A 191 19.74 10.41 4.50
N GLY A 192 19.17 11.48 5.06
CA GLY A 192 18.59 12.57 4.28
C GLY A 192 17.17 12.32 3.75
N GLN A 193 16.55 11.17 4.06
CA GLN A 193 15.14 10.92 3.69
C GLN A 193 14.17 11.84 4.44
N GLU A 194 13.01 12.05 3.82
CA GLU A 194 11.87 12.73 4.43
C GLU A 194 11.35 11.95 5.65
N THR A 195 10.90 12.68 6.67
CA THR A 195 10.29 12.12 7.88
C THR A 195 8.78 11.92 7.68
N LYS A 196 8.41 11.13 6.67
CA LYS A 196 7.01 10.79 6.39
C LYS A 196 6.83 9.29 6.14
N LEU A 197 5.62 8.79 6.38
CA LEU A 197 5.25 7.45 5.92
C LEU A 197 5.05 7.56 4.42
N PHE A 198 5.73 6.69 3.68
CA PHE A 198 5.53 6.64 2.24
C PHE A 198 4.14 6.11 1.97
N THR A 199 3.39 6.80 1.12
CA THR A 199 2.15 6.30 0.58
C THR A 199 2.37 5.83 -0.85
N ARG A 200 1.38 5.12 -1.39
CA ARG A 200 1.35 4.79 -2.81
C ARG A 200 1.44 6.03 -3.70
N LYS A 201 0.85 7.15 -3.28
CA LYS A 201 0.87 8.41 -4.02
C LYS A 201 2.31 8.94 -4.11
N ASP A 202 3.04 8.94 -3.00
CA ASP A 202 4.44 9.36 -2.94
C ASP A 202 5.33 8.50 -3.86
N TYR A 203 5.12 7.18 -3.90
CA TYR A 203 5.88 6.30 -4.81
C TYR A 203 5.61 6.61 -6.28
N ASN A 204 4.34 6.78 -6.66
CA ASN A 204 3.98 7.10 -8.04
C ASN A 204 4.54 8.47 -8.47
N GLU A 205 4.58 9.45 -7.57
CA GLU A 205 5.19 10.76 -7.81
C GLU A 205 6.71 10.66 -7.96
N LYS A 206 7.38 9.85 -7.12
CA LYS A 206 8.84 9.63 -7.19
C LYS A 206 9.25 8.85 -8.45
N LYS A 207 8.45 7.86 -8.86
CA LYS A 207 8.65 7.10 -10.11
C LYS A 207 8.33 7.91 -11.36
N SER A 208 7.43 8.89 -11.24
CA SER A 208 7.14 9.84 -12.33
C SER A 208 8.18 10.95 -12.43
N GLY A 209 9.05 11.10 -11.42
CA GLY A 209 10.16 12.07 -11.38
C GLY A 209 9.67 13.50 -11.56
N LYS A 210 9.69 14.34 -10.52
CA LYS A 210 9.33 15.77 -10.65
C LYS A 210 10.07 16.46 -11.80
N THR A 211 11.35 16.10 -11.99
CA THR A 211 12.18 16.49 -13.14
C THR A 211 11.64 15.92 -14.46
N SER A 212 11.24 14.64 -14.51
CA SER A 212 10.67 14.03 -15.72
C SER A 212 9.32 14.63 -16.09
N ILE A 213 8.41 14.88 -15.14
CA ILE A 213 7.11 15.52 -15.43
C ILE A 213 7.29 16.92 -15.98
N GLN A 214 8.23 17.71 -15.42
CA GLN A 214 8.55 19.05 -15.93
C GLN A 214 9.15 19.01 -17.33
N THR A 215 10.15 18.16 -17.57
CA THR A 215 10.76 18.00 -18.89
C THR A 215 9.76 17.46 -19.91
N THR A 216 8.91 16.52 -19.52
CA THR A 216 7.83 15.99 -20.37
C THR A 216 6.74 17.03 -20.62
N ALA A 217 6.37 17.86 -19.64
CA ALA A 217 5.41 18.94 -19.84
C ALA A 217 5.95 20.00 -20.82
N LEU A 218 7.24 20.35 -20.72
CA LEU A 218 7.93 21.20 -21.70
C LEU A 218 7.91 20.58 -23.11
N ALA A 219 8.27 19.30 -23.24
CA ALA A 219 8.23 18.60 -24.53
C ALA A 219 6.80 18.48 -25.08
N ILE A 220 5.79 18.28 -24.22
CA ILE A 220 4.38 18.30 -24.62
C ILE A 220 4.01 19.70 -25.15
N GLN A 221 4.46 20.78 -24.49
CA GLN A 221 4.20 22.14 -24.95
C GLN A 221 4.82 22.40 -26.33
N GLU A 222 6.04 21.93 -26.57
CA GLU A 222 6.71 22.03 -27.87
C GLU A 222 5.96 21.23 -28.94
N ALA A 223 5.59 19.99 -28.64
CA ALA A 223 4.82 19.14 -29.55
C ALA A 223 3.41 19.68 -29.86
N LEU A 224 2.87 20.57 -29.02
CA LEU A 224 1.61 21.28 -29.26
C LEU A 224 1.77 22.53 -30.14
N GLY A 225 2.96 22.82 -30.66
CA GLY A 225 3.25 24.02 -31.45
C GLY A 225 3.75 25.20 -30.61
N GLY A 226 4.22 24.93 -29.39
CA GLY A 226 4.75 25.95 -28.49
C GLY A 226 3.68 26.73 -27.73
N ARG A 227 4.14 27.67 -26.88
CA ARG A 227 3.28 28.43 -25.96
C ARG A 227 2.21 29.23 -26.70
N ASP A 228 2.59 29.91 -27.77
CA ASP A 228 1.71 30.84 -28.47
C ASP A 228 0.56 30.13 -29.16
N ASN A 229 0.68 28.82 -29.38
CA ASN A 229 -0.37 28.02 -29.99
C ASN A 229 -1.44 27.57 -28.98
N ILE A 230 -1.19 27.64 -27.67
CA ILE A 230 -2.10 27.17 -26.61
C ILE A 230 -3.04 28.29 -26.16
N ILE A 231 -4.35 28.03 -26.20
CA ILE A 231 -5.41 28.95 -25.75
C ILE A 231 -5.90 28.57 -24.36
N ASP A 232 -6.23 27.29 -24.15
CA ASP A 232 -6.74 26.79 -22.87
C ASP A 232 -6.25 25.36 -22.62
N ILE A 233 -6.09 25.01 -21.34
CA ILE A 233 -5.60 23.71 -20.89
C ILE A 233 -6.53 23.15 -19.82
N ASP A 234 -7.16 22.02 -20.14
CA ASP A 234 -7.98 21.26 -19.21
C ASP A 234 -7.60 19.78 -19.20
N ALA A 235 -8.05 19.02 -18.19
CA ALA A 235 -7.79 17.59 -18.10
C ALA A 235 -8.94 16.87 -17.42
N CYS A 236 -9.28 15.70 -17.98
CA CYS A 236 -10.04 14.67 -17.30
C CYS A 236 -9.08 13.64 -16.68
N PHE A 237 -9.62 12.69 -15.91
CA PHE A 237 -8.84 11.64 -15.25
C PHE A 237 -7.84 10.91 -16.16
N THR A 238 -8.14 10.75 -17.45
CA THR A 238 -7.27 10.04 -18.41
C THR A 238 -6.85 10.84 -19.64
N ARG A 239 -7.33 12.08 -19.81
CA ARG A 239 -7.14 12.85 -21.05
C ARG A 239 -6.75 14.28 -20.75
N LEU A 240 -5.68 14.74 -21.40
CA LEU A 240 -5.31 16.16 -21.47
C LEU A 240 -6.06 16.77 -22.66
N ARG A 241 -6.81 17.84 -22.41
CA ARG A 241 -7.58 18.60 -23.40
C ARG A 241 -6.91 19.95 -23.56
N VAL A 242 -6.51 20.28 -24.79
CA VAL A 242 -5.88 21.57 -25.07
C VAL A 242 -6.63 22.23 -26.22
N GLU A 243 -7.03 23.47 -26.02
CA GLU A 243 -7.54 24.32 -27.08
C GLU A 243 -6.36 25.04 -27.74
N LEU A 244 -6.28 24.97 -29.07
CA LEU A 244 -5.17 25.50 -29.84
C LEU A 244 -5.62 26.55 -30.85
N LYS A 245 -4.72 27.49 -31.17
CA LYS A 245 -4.93 28.45 -32.26
C LYS A 245 -4.87 27.77 -33.62
N ASP A 246 -3.89 26.88 -33.80
CA ASP A 246 -3.61 26.18 -35.03
C ASP A 246 -3.26 24.70 -34.79
N VAL A 247 -4.15 23.81 -35.23
CA VAL A 247 -4.03 22.36 -35.06
C VAL A 247 -3.04 21.72 -36.04
N SER A 248 -2.57 22.47 -37.05
CA SER A 248 -1.57 21.99 -38.01
C SER A 248 -0.15 21.94 -37.45
N GLN A 249 0.14 22.71 -36.39
CA GLN A 249 1.48 22.81 -35.78
C GLN A 249 1.76 21.71 -34.75
N ILE A 250 0.88 20.71 -34.64
CA ILE A 250 0.98 19.66 -33.64
C ILE A 250 1.79 18.49 -34.19
N ASP A 251 2.77 18.04 -33.41
CA ASP A 251 3.47 16.78 -33.63
C ASP A 251 2.77 15.64 -32.86
N GLU A 252 1.90 14.90 -33.56
CA GLU A 252 1.17 13.78 -32.97
C GLU A 252 2.07 12.60 -32.59
N ASP A 253 3.17 12.41 -33.32
CA ASP A 253 4.05 11.26 -33.12
C ASP A 253 4.97 11.51 -31.92
N GLU A 254 5.41 12.74 -31.72
CA GLU A 254 6.10 13.15 -30.50
C GLU A 254 5.17 13.04 -29.28
N LEU A 255 3.89 13.45 -29.38
CA LEU A 255 2.93 13.27 -28.27
C LEU A 255 2.74 11.78 -27.90
N LYS A 256 2.75 10.87 -28.87
CA LYS A 256 2.72 9.41 -28.62
C LYS A 256 4.05 8.93 -28.01
N ALA A 257 5.19 9.43 -28.48
CA ALA A 257 6.52 9.10 -27.95
C ALA A 257 6.66 9.55 -26.48
N LEU A 258 6.08 10.69 -26.13
CA LEU A 258 5.98 11.23 -24.76
C LEU A 258 4.98 10.45 -23.87
N GLY A 259 4.30 9.44 -24.43
CA GLY A 259 3.51 8.46 -23.70
C GLY A 259 2.00 8.67 -23.78
N ALA A 260 1.49 9.38 -24.79
CA ALA A 260 0.07 9.38 -25.10
C ALA A 260 -0.32 8.04 -25.76
N ALA A 261 -1.33 7.37 -25.21
CA ALA A 261 -1.90 6.16 -25.80
C ALA A 261 -2.68 6.45 -27.09
N GLY A 262 -3.04 7.71 -27.31
CA GLY A 262 -3.74 8.18 -28.49
C GLY A 262 -3.93 9.69 -28.45
N VAL A 263 -4.05 10.28 -29.63
CA VAL A 263 -4.29 11.71 -29.84
C VAL A 263 -5.53 11.84 -30.72
N VAL A 264 -6.50 12.64 -30.28
CA VAL A 264 -7.75 12.87 -31.03
C VAL A 264 -7.90 14.36 -31.30
N LYS A 265 -8.05 14.73 -32.57
CA LYS A 265 -8.31 16.09 -33.02
C LYS A 265 -9.83 16.32 -33.16
N VAL A 266 -10.34 17.37 -32.54
CA VAL A 266 -11.74 17.79 -32.60
C VAL A 266 -11.80 19.30 -32.85
N LYS A 267 -11.91 19.70 -34.12
CA LYS A 267 -11.80 21.11 -34.54
C LYS A 267 -10.49 21.73 -34.04
N ASN A 268 -10.55 22.77 -33.21
CA ASN A 268 -9.40 23.44 -32.59
C ASN A 268 -8.97 22.81 -31.25
N ASN A 269 -9.61 21.71 -30.83
CA ASN A 269 -9.26 21.02 -29.60
C ASN A 269 -8.50 19.73 -29.89
N ILE A 270 -7.46 19.48 -29.10
CA ILE A 270 -6.74 18.20 -29.06
C ILE A 270 -7.06 17.48 -27.75
N GLN A 271 -7.24 16.16 -27.82
CA GLN A 271 -7.33 15.28 -26.67
C GLN A 271 -6.21 14.24 -26.71
N ALA A 272 -5.21 14.39 -25.85
CA ALA A 272 -4.12 13.43 -25.70
C ALA A 272 -4.36 12.53 -24.47
N ILE A 273 -4.31 11.21 -24.67
CA ILE A 273 -4.67 10.22 -23.65
C ILE A 273 -3.40 9.79 -22.88
N PHE A 274 -3.06 10.51 -21.81
CA PHE A 274 -1.90 10.18 -20.96
C PHE A 274 -2.23 9.30 -19.75
N GLY A 275 -3.49 8.89 -19.59
CA GLY A 275 -3.96 8.13 -18.44
C GLY A 275 -3.91 8.98 -17.17
N GLY A 276 -3.66 8.35 -16.01
CA GLY A 276 -3.65 9.05 -14.71
C GLY A 276 -2.57 10.15 -14.56
N ARG A 277 -1.76 10.40 -15.60
CA ARG A 277 -0.78 11.50 -15.65
C ARG A 277 -1.33 12.78 -16.27
N SER A 278 -2.51 12.75 -16.90
CA SER A 278 -3.09 13.92 -17.59
C SER A 278 -3.26 15.15 -16.69
N ASP A 279 -3.72 14.94 -15.45
CA ASP A 279 -3.88 16.04 -14.48
C ASP A 279 -2.54 16.61 -14.00
N LEU A 280 -1.50 15.77 -13.92
CA LEU A 280 -0.15 16.21 -13.57
C LEU A 280 0.45 17.09 -14.67
N TYR A 281 0.29 16.70 -15.95
CA TYR A 281 0.77 17.50 -17.08
C TYR A 281 0.01 18.82 -17.22
N LYS A 282 -1.33 18.84 -17.01
CA LYS A 282 -2.12 20.08 -16.97
C LYS A 282 -1.55 21.07 -15.96
N ASN A 283 -1.35 20.62 -14.72
CA ASN A 283 -0.91 21.51 -13.65
C ASN A 283 0.48 22.08 -13.92
N GLU A 284 1.37 21.33 -14.58
CA GLU A 284 2.70 21.83 -14.93
C GLU A 284 2.68 22.76 -16.15
N LEU A 285 1.90 22.44 -17.20
CA LEU A 285 1.70 23.33 -18.34
C LEU A 285 1.08 24.68 -17.92
N LEU A 286 0.13 24.67 -16.99
CA LEU A 286 -0.47 25.91 -16.45
C LEU A 286 0.54 26.76 -15.66
N LYS A 287 1.52 26.14 -14.98
CA LYS A 287 2.61 26.88 -14.34
C LYS A 287 3.54 27.49 -15.36
N LEU A 288 3.99 26.70 -16.35
CA LEU A 288 4.84 27.17 -17.45
C LEU A 288 4.19 28.35 -18.20
N HIS A 289 2.86 28.29 -18.37
CA HIS A 289 2.10 29.37 -19.00
C HIS A 289 2.02 30.64 -18.13
N LYS A 290 1.93 30.52 -16.80
CA LYS A 290 1.81 31.66 -15.86
C LYS A 290 3.13 32.29 -15.45
N GLU A 291 4.19 31.50 -15.24
CA GLU A 291 5.49 31.99 -14.76
C GLU A 291 6.18 32.95 -15.74
N MET A 292 5.82 32.88 -17.03
CA MET A 292 6.38 33.75 -18.07
C MET A 292 5.51 34.97 -18.42
N ASP A 293 4.26 35.05 -17.94
CA ASP A 293 3.45 36.30 -17.97
C ASP A 293 3.88 37.29 -16.89
N GLN A 294 4.65 36.84 -15.90
CA GLN A 294 5.23 37.68 -14.85
C GLN A 294 6.66 38.15 -15.18
N ALA A 295 7.25 37.66 -16.27
CA ALA A 295 8.62 37.96 -16.71
C ALA A 295 8.69 38.95 -17.90
N ASN A 296 7.54 39.33 -18.47
CA ASN A 296 7.36 40.35 -19.51
C ASN A 296 6.55 41.52 -18.96
#